data_AF-A0A4S2GFV5-F1
#
_entry.id   AF-A0A4S2GFV5-F1
#
_cell.length_a   1.000
_cell.length_b   1.000
_cell.length_c   1.000
_cell.angle_alpha   90.00
_cell.angle_beta   90.00
_cell.angle_gamma   90.00
#
_symmetry.space_group_name_H-M   'P 1'
#
loop_
_entity.id
_entity.type
_entity.pdbx_description
1 polymer ?
#
loop_
_entity_poly.entity_id
_entity_poly.type
_entity_poly.pdbx_seq_one_letter_code
_entity_poly.pdbx_strand_id
1 'polypeptide(L)'
;MDKTAQKKEPLMCYFHFMFNEWNESKAKKVFANASCGWQYLWQKWCSYCDRYGLYAAITMYYTDGLDKNLQKMLADAANEHYNGK
;
A
#
# COMPACT_ATOMS: atom_id res chain seq x y z
N MET A 1 -26.87 20.32 6.88
CA MET A 1 -26.48 19.04 6.26
C MET A 1 -25.19 18.60 6.91
N ASP A 2 -25.29 17.66 7.85
CA ASP A 2 -24.11 16.96 8.35
C ASP A 2 -23.45 16.27 7.15
N LYS A 3 -22.25 16.74 6.78
CA LYS A 3 -21.40 16.01 5.84
C LYS A 3 -20.79 14.87 6.64
N THR A 4 -21.54 13.79 6.85
CA THR A 4 -20.91 12.52 7.20
C THR A 4 -19.90 12.26 6.09
N ALA A 5 -18.61 12.31 6.42
CA ALA A 5 -17.56 12.11 5.42
C ALA A 5 -17.80 10.74 4.77
N GLN A 6 -18.15 10.72 3.49
CA GLN A 6 -18.36 9.46 2.78
C GLN A 6 -17.05 8.68 2.84
N LYS A 7 -17.13 7.44 3.34
CA LYS A 7 -15.98 6.53 3.31
C LYS A 7 -15.58 6.32 1.85
N LYS A 8 -14.29 6.43 1.60
CA LYS A 8 -13.69 6.22 0.29
C LYS A 8 -13.65 4.72 -0.01
N GLU A 9 -13.94 4.34 -1.25
CA GLU A 9 -13.87 2.93 -1.66
C GLU A 9 -12.47 2.33 -1.38
N PRO A 10 -12.36 1.11 -0.82
CA PRO A 10 -11.07 0.54 -0.41
C PRO A 10 -10.02 0.49 -1.53
N LEU A 11 -10.45 0.18 -2.77
CA LEU A 11 -9.57 0.18 -3.93
C LEU A 11 -9.02 1.59 -4.22
N MET A 12 -9.86 2.61 -4.07
CA MET A 12 -9.43 4.00 -4.24
C MET A 12 -8.53 4.46 -3.09
N CYS A 13 -8.71 3.93 -1.87
CA CYS A 13 -7.78 4.15 -0.77
C CYS A 13 -6.38 3.61 -1.12
N TYR A 14 -6.31 2.38 -1.61
CA TYR A 14 -5.05 1.76 -2.04
C TYR A 14 -4.30 2.63 -3.07
N PHE A 15 -4.94 2.96 -4.20
CA PHE A 15 -4.25 3.71 -5.25
C PHE A 15 -3.77 5.08 -4.77
N HIS A 16 -4.59 5.82 -4.02
CA HIS A 16 -4.18 7.12 -3.52
C HIS A 16 -3.07 7.02 -2.46
N PHE A 17 -3.11 5.99 -1.62
CA PHE A 17 -2.06 5.75 -0.63
C PHE A 17 -0.73 5.44 -1.32
N MET A 18 -0.74 4.56 -2.32
CA MET A 18 0.45 4.23 -3.09
C MET A 18 1.00 5.39 -3.91
N PHE A 19 0.12 6.23 -4.44
CA PHE A 19 0.52 7.37 -5.27
C PHE A 19 1.08 8.55 -4.45
N ASN A 20 0.44 8.90 -3.34
CA ASN A 20 0.75 10.15 -2.63
C ASN A 20 1.59 9.95 -1.37
N GLU A 21 1.50 8.78 -0.75
CA GLU A 21 1.92 8.60 0.63
C GLU A 21 2.97 7.50 0.78
N TRP A 22 3.05 6.54 -0.13
CA TRP A 22 3.90 5.36 0.03
C TRP A 22 5.39 5.69 0.06
N ASN A 23 6.05 5.28 1.14
CA ASN A 23 7.47 5.47 1.37
C ASN A 23 8.01 4.42 2.36
N GLU A 24 9.32 4.39 2.56
CA GLU A 24 9.99 3.39 3.40
C GLU A 24 9.45 3.35 4.83
N SER A 25 9.19 4.52 5.43
CA SER A 25 8.65 4.61 6.79
C SER A 25 7.25 4.00 6.89
N LYS A 26 6.41 4.19 5.87
CA LYS A 26 5.09 3.54 5.79
C LYS A 26 5.24 2.03 5.55
N ALA A 27 6.14 1.60 4.67
CA ALA A 27 6.41 0.17 4.45
C ALA A 27 6.83 -0.54 5.75
N LYS A 28 7.71 0.08 6.54
CA LYS A 28 8.12 -0.42 7.85
C LYS A 28 6.93 -0.61 8.81
N LYS A 29 5.98 0.33 8.83
CA LYS A 29 4.79 0.24 9.69
C LYS A 29 3.81 -0.82 9.20
N VAL A 30 3.47 -0.78 7.91
CA VAL A 30 2.50 -1.70 7.30
C VAL A 30 2.98 -3.14 7.42
N PHE A 31 4.25 -3.41 7.16
CA PHE A 31 4.81 -4.75 7.16
C PHE A 31 5.63 -5.10 8.40
N ALA A 32 5.42 -4.41 9.53
CA ALA A 32 6.18 -4.62 10.76
C ALA A 32 6.19 -6.09 11.23
N ASN A 33 5.09 -6.81 10.98
CA ASN A 33 4.89 -8.20 11.39
C ASN A 33 4.95 -9.19 10.22
N ALA A 34 5.42 -8.76 9.04
CA ALA A 34 5.60 -9.67 7.91
C ALA A 34 6.75 -10.65 8.18
N SER A 35 6.52 -11.94 8.01
CA SER A 35 7.51 -13.00 8.30
C SER A 35 8.79 -12.90 7.45
N CYS A 36 8.68 -12.36 6.23
CA CYS A 36 9.82 -12.11 5.34
C CYS A 36 10.60 -10.83 5.64
N GLY A 37 10.15 -10.03 6.61
CA GLY A 37 10.74 -8.75 6.99
C GLY A 37 10.33 -7.60 6.07
N TRP A 38 10.02 -6.44 6.67
CA TRP A 38 9.58 -5.25 5.92
C TRP A 38 10.64 -4.72 4.96
N GLN A 39 11.94 -4.90 5.26
CA GLN A 39 13.04 -4.45 4.41
C GLN A 39 13.03 -5.17 3.07
N TYR A 40 12.78 -6.49 3.07
CA TYR A 40 12.68 -7.27 1.83
C TYR A 40 11.56 -6.75 0.94
N LEU A 41 10.40 -6.45 1.53
CA LEU A 41 9.25 -5.92 0.81
C LEU A 41 9.51 -4.50 0.28
N TRP A 42 10.20 -3.65 1.04
CA TRP A 42 10.61 -2.32 0.56
C TRP A 42 11.60 -2.40 -0.61
N GLN A 43 12.61 -3.26 -0.52
CA GLN A 43 13.56 -3.46 -1.63
C GLN A 43 12.86 -4.04 -2.86
N LYS A 44 11.87 -4.92 -2.67
CA LYS A 44 11.03 -5.42 -3.76
C LYS A 44 10.25 -4.28 -4.41
N TRP A 45 9.63 -3.39 -3.64
CA TRP A 45 8.98 -2.19 -4.18
C TRP A 45 9.95 -1.33 -5.01
N CYS A 46 11.12 -1.01 -4.48
CA CYS A 46 12.16 -0.25 -5.20
C CYS A 46 12.53 -0.92 -6.53
N SER A 47 12.75 -2.23 -6.53
CA SER A 47 13.05 -3.00 -7.75
C SER A 47 11.92 -2.92 -8.79
N TYR A 48 10.66 -2.92 -8.35
CA TYR A 48 9.51 -2.76 -9.27
C TYR A 48 9.44 -1.35 -9.83
N CYS A 49 9.75 -0.32 -9.02
CA CYS A 49 9.88 1.06 -9.50
C CYS A 49 10.97 1.19 -10.57
N ASP A 50 12.14 0.60 -10.35
CA ASP A 50 13.24 0.63 -11.32
C ASP A 50 12.89 -0.11 -12.62
N ARG A 51 12.14 -1.21 -12.51
CA ARG A 51 11.80 -2.07 -13.66
C ARG A 51 10.65 -1.54 -14.51
N TYR A 52 9.63 -0.98 -13.87
CA TYR A 52 8.36 -0.66 -14.52
C TYR A 52 8.03 0.84 -14.49
N GLY A 53 8.76 1.65 -13.72
CA GLY A 53 8.38 3.01 -13.38
C GLY A 53 7.25 3.06 -12.35
N LEU A 54 7.07 4.22 -11.73
CA LEU A 54 6.17 4.41 -10.57
C LEU A 54 4.76 3.86 -10.80
N TYR A 55 4.10 4.27 -11.89
CA TYR A 55 2.68 3.95 -12.09
C TYR A 55 2.42 2.45 -12.32
N ALA A 56 3.27 1.80 -13.11
CA ALA A 56 3.15 0.36 -13.31
C ALA A 56 3.60 -0.43 -12.07
N ALA A 57 4.59 0.07 -11.31
CA ALA A 57 5.02 -0.53 -10.06
C ALA A 57 3.88 -0.58 -9.02
N ILE A 58 3.02 0.44 -8.94
CA ILE A 58 1.84 0.43 -8.04
C ILE A 58 0.96 -0.79 -8.29
N THR A 59 0.71 -1.14 -9.56
CA THR A 59 -0.12 -2.31 -9.87
C THR A 59 0.66 -3.61 -9.67
N MET A 60 1.86 -3.69 -10.26
CA MET A 60 2.66 -4.93 -10.28
C MET A 60 3.12 -5.36 -8.90
N TYR A 61 3.46 -4.41 -8.03
CA TYR A 61 3.83 -4.72 -6.65
C TYR A 61 2.69 -5.40 -5.90
N TYR A 62 1.45 -4.96 -6.09
CA TYR A 62 0.31 -5.58 -5.42
C TYR A 62 -0.06 -6.94 -6.01
N THR A 63 -0.09 -7.04 -7.34
CA THR A 63 -0.61 -8.25 -8.02
C THR A 63 0.39 -9.39 -8.08
N ASP A 64 1.68 -9.09 -8.22
CA ASP A 64 2.77 -10.05 -8.41
C ASP A 64 3.80 -9.97 -7.27
N GLY A 65 3.99 -8.77 -6.72
CA GLY A 65 4.96 -8.53 -5.67
C GLY A 65 4.57 -9.05 -4.28
N LEU A 66 3.27 -9.19 -4.01
CA LEU A 66 2.73 -9.52 -2.69
C LEU A 66 1.82 -10.75 -2.75
N ASP A 67 1.90 -11.61 -1.73
CA ASP A 67 0.90 -12.66 -1.52
C ASP A 67 -0.41 -12.08 -0.95
N LYS A 68 -1.45 -12.91 -0.84
CA LYS A 68 -2.78 -12.49 -0.37
C LYS A 68 -2.77 -11.84 1.02
N ASN A 69 -1.92 -12.29 1.93
CA ASN A 69 -1.86 -11.73 3.28
C ASN A 69 -1.20 -10.36 3.25
N LEU A 70 -0.09 -10.22 2.52
CA LEU A 70 0.62 -8.95 2.38
C LEU A 70 -0.20 -7.92 1.60
N GLN A 71 -0.92 -8.35 0.56
CA GLN A 71 -1.91 -7.53 -0.14
C GLN A 71 -2.94 -6.98 0.84
N LYS A 72 -3.52 -7.84 1.68
CA LYS A 72 -4.49 -7.44 2.69
C LYS A 72 -3.91 -6.43 3.68
N MET A 73 -2.71 -6.66 4.21
CA MET A 73 -2.04 -5.74 5.14
C MET A 73 -1.90 -4.34 4.56
N LEU A 74 -1.49 -4.23 3.29
CA LEU A 74 -1.34 -2.95 2.60
C LEU A 74 -2.68 -2.28 2.30
N ALA A 75 -3.68 -3.05 1.85
CA ALA A 75 -5.01 -2.54 1.58
C ALA A 75 -5.74 -2.05 2.84
N ASP A 76 -5.62 -2.80 3.94
CA ASP A 76 -6.18 -2.42 5.25
C ASP A 76 -5.55 -1.11 5.74
N ALA A 77 -4.21 -1.01 5.69
CA ALA A 77 -3.50 0.21 6.09
C ALA A 77 -3.89 1.43 5.26
N ALA A 78 -4.06 1.26 3.94
CA ALA A 78 -4.53 2.32 3.07
C ALA A 78 -5.97 2.73 3.40
N ASN A 79 -6.84 1.75 3.66
CA ASN A 79 -8.22 1.98 4.05
C ASN A 79 -8.32 2.72 5.40
N GLU A 80 -7.57 2.28 6.41
CA GLU A 80 -7.51 2.94 7.72
C GLU A 80 -6.99 4.38 7.62
N HIS A 81 -5.99 4.63 6.76
CA HIS A 81 -5.43 5.97 6.56
C HIS A 81 -6.49 7.00 6.09
N TYR A 82 -7.40 6.58 5.21
CA TYR A 82 -8.43 7.48 4.66
C TYR A 82 -9.79 7.39 5.38
N ASN A 83 -10.17 6.22 5.90
CA ASN A 83 -11.50 5.94 6.44
C ASN A 83 -11.52 5.61 7.94
N GLY A 84 -10.37 5.58 8.61
CA GLY A 84 -10.26 5.34 10.06
C GLY A 84 -10.51 6.58 10.92
N LYS A 85 -10.91 7.70 10.31
CA LYS A 85 -11.33 8.94 10.97
C LYS A 85 -12.85 9.04 10.98
#